data_AF-A0A7M7H8Z1-F1
#
_entry.id   AF-A0A7M7H8Z1-F1
#
_cell.length_a   1.000
_cell.length_b   1.000
_cell.length_c   1.000
_cell.angle_alpha   90.00
_cell.angle_beta   90.00
_cell.angle_gamma   90.00
#
_symmetry.space_group_name_H-M   'P 1'
#
loop_
_entity.id
_entity.type
_entity.pdbx_description
1 polymer ?
#
loop_
_entity_poly.entity_id
_entity_poly.type
_entity_poly.pdbx_seq_one_letter_code
_entity_poly.pdbx_strand_id
1 'polypeptide(L)'
;MQLHKDKDPPESRPVVADSRNSIRIAFLRRNIPAKTVDEITASLSKSTQCQYNSALKSWFDHCKENNLDAFEPDTTSVLSYITKEYEKGAKYGSINSTRCALSLISKNDRSRPQYLQIR
;
A
#
# COMPACT_ATOMS: atom_id res chain seq x y z
N MET A 1 2.37 28.32 -44.41
CA MET A 1 3.17 27.12 -44.72
C MET A 1 3.58 26.47 -43.41
N GLN A 2 3.29 25.16 -43.27
CA GLN A 2 3.78 24.13 -42.33
C GLN A 2 3.86 24.50 -40.82
N LEU A 3 3.15 23.92 -39.85
CA LEU A 3 2.71 22.54 -39.52
C LEU A 3 3.85 21.55 -39.24
N HIS A 4 4.13 21.29 -37.95
CA HIS A 4 4.26 19.98 -37.24
C HIS A 4 4.99 20.15 -35.87
N LYS A 5 4.33 19.84 -34.73
CA LYS A 5 4.40 18.61 -33.88
C LYS A 5 5.64 18.61 -32.97
N ASP A 6 5.61 18.30 -31.66
CA ASP A 6 4.99 17.19 -30.91
C ASP A 6 4.62 17.67 -29.48
N LYS A 7 3.43 17.38 -28.94
CA LYS A 7 3.10 16.27 -28.01
C LYS A 7 4.20 15.91 -26.98
N ASP A 8 4.08 16.50 -25.79
CA ASP A 8 4.54 15.91 -24.53
C ASP A 8 3.34 15.55 -23.62
N PRO A 9 3.45 14.51 -22.77
CA PRO A 9 2.34 13.67 -22.33
C PRO A 9 1.56 14.24 -21.14
N PRO A 10 0.33 13.76 -20.86
CA PRO A 10 -0.35 14.07 -19.62
C PRO A 10 0.28 13.23 -18.49
N GLU A 11 1.42 13.64 -17.95
CA GLU A 11 2.07 12.88 -16.89
C GLU A 11 1.56 13.30 -15.51
N SER A 12 0.31 12.91 -15.29
CA SER A 12 -0.21 12.64 -13.95
C SER A 12 -1.19 11.48 -14.07
N ARG A 13 -0.73 10.37 -14.68
CA ARG A 13 -1.35 9.09 -14.33
C ARG A 13 -1.12 8.94 -12.82
N PRO A 14 -2.18 8.74 -12.01
CA PRO A 14 -1.95 8.36 -10.63
C PRO A 14 -1.05 7.14 -10.70
N VAL A 15 0.04 7.14 -9.92
CA VAL A 15 0.90 5.97 -9.72
C VAL A 15 -0.05 4.80 -9.55
N VAL A 16 -0.21 4.00 -10.61
CA VAL A 16 -1.05 2.81 -10.54
C VAL A 16 -0.39 2.04 -9.43
N ALA A 17 -1.13 1.84 -8.34
CA ALA A 17 -0.62 1.30 -7.10
C ALA A 17 -0.10 -0.12 -7.32
N ASP A 18 1.09 -0.23 -7.91
CA ASP A 18 1.75 -1.49 -8.15
C ASP A 18 2.12 -2.04 -6.79
N SER A 19 1.54 -3.20 -6.46
CA SER A 19 1.80 -3.84 -5.17
C SER A 19 3.30 -4.05 -4.93
N ARG A 20 4.07 -4.39 -5.96
CA ARG A 20 5.51 -4.61 -5.82
C ARG A 20 6.23 -3.31 -5.46
N ASN A 21 5.98 -2.25 -6.22
CA ASN A 21 6.57 -0.94 -5.93
C ASN A 21 6.12 -0.38 -4.57
N SER A 22 4.86 -0.58 -4.19
CA SER A 22 4.30 -0.12 -2.91
C SER A 22 4.98 -0.83 -1.73
N ILE A 23 5.13 -2.16 -1.81
CA ILE A 23 5.89 -2.95 -0.83
C ILE A 23 7.34 -2.47 -0.81
N ARG A 24 7.98 -2.31 -1.98
CA ARG A 24 9.37 -1.84 -2.05
C ARG A 24 9.57 -0.51 -1.35
N ILE A 25 8.74 0.49 -1.65
CA ILE A 25 8.78 1.82 -1.04
C ILE A 25 8.61 1.70 0.48
N ALA A 26 7.62 0.93 0.95
CA ALA A 26 7.35 0.76 2.36
C ALA A 26 8.54 0.17 3.13
N PHE A 27 9.19 -0.86 2.58
CA PHE A 27 10.35 -1.48 3.22
C PHE A 27 11.61 -0.60 3.15
N LEU A 28 11.83 0.12 2.05
CA LEU A 28 12.95 1.07 1.95
C LEU A 28 12.81 2.24 2.94
N ARG A 29 11.59 2.74 3.16
CA ARG A 29 11.30 3.74 4.22
C ARG A 29 11.61 3.23 5.63
N ARG A 30 11.61 1.91 5.82
CA ARG A 30 11.98 1.25 7.09
C ARG A 30 13.47 0.89 7.17
N ASN A 31 14.31 1.40 6.25
CA ASN A 31 15.74 1.12 6.18
C ASN A 31 16.09 -0.37 6.01
N ILE A 32 15.20 -1.13 5.37
CA ILE A 32 15.46 -2.53 5.04
C ILE A 32 16.40 -2.59 3.83
N PRO A 33 17.47 -3.42 3.83
CA PRO A 33 18.41 -3.51 2.72
C PRO A 33 17.73 -3.82 1.39
N ALA A 34 18.07 -3.09 0.33
CA ALA A 34 17.40 -3.21 -0.98
C ALA A 34 17.39 -4.65 -1.52
N LYS A 35 18.50 -5.39 -1.34
CA LYS A 35 18.59 -6.81 -1.72
C LYS A 35 17.54 -7.67 -1.01
N THR A 36 17.34 -7.46 0.29
CA THR A 36 16.32 -8.17 1.06
C THR A 36 14.91 -7.82 0.58
N VAL A 37 14.69 -6.56 0.18
CA VAL A 37 13.41 -6.13 -0.41
C VAL A 37 13.15 -6.81 -1.75
N ASP A 38 14.20 -6.98 -2.58
CA ASP A 38 14.11 -7.72 -3.84
C ASP A 38 13.75 -9.20 -3.60
N GLU A 39 14.39 -9.84 -2.62
CA GLU A 39 14.08 -11.23 -2.22
C GLU A 39 12.63 -11.37 -1.72
N ILE A 40 12.17 -10.45 -0.86
CA ILE A 40 10.78 -10.43 -0.36
C ILE A 40 9.80 -10.29 -1.52
N THR A 41 10.02 -9.34 -2.41
CA THR A 41 9.10 -9.11 -3.54
C THR A 41 9.14 -10.25 -4.56
N ALA A 42 10.28 -10.89 -4.77
CA ALA A 42 10.43 -12.07 -5.62
C ALA A 42 9.76 -13.34 -5.03
N SER A 43 9.64 -13.43 -3.70
CA SER A 43 9.00 -14.56 -3.02
C SER A 43 7.47 -14.63 -3.24
N LEU A 44 6.85 -13.54 -3.69
CA LEU A 44 5.41 -13.49 -3.91
C LEU A 44 5.03 -14.18 -5.23
N SER A 45 4.08 -15.11 -5.17
CA SER A 45 3.51 -15.71 -6.39
C SER A 45 2.82 -14.66 -7.27
N LYS A 46 2.73 -14.91 -8.58
CA LYS A 46 1.98 -14.02 -9.50
C LYS A 46 0.52 -13.80 -9.04
N SER A 47 -0.13 -14.85 -8.55
CA SER A 47 -1.50 -14.78 -8.03
C SER A 47 -1.59 -13.87 -6.80
N THR A 48 -0.67 -14.04 -5.85
CA THR A 48 -0.59 -13.18 -4.65
C THR A 48 -0.35 -11.72 -5.01
N GLN A 49 0.55 -11.46 -5.97
CA GLN A 49 0.79 -10.10 -6.46
C GLN A 49 -0.47 -9.47 -7.07
N CYS A 50 -1.23 -10.20 -7.89
CA CYS A 50 -2.49 -9.69 -8.45
C CYS A 50 -3.53 -9.35 -7.36
N GLN A 51 -3.64 -10.20 -6.33
CA GLN A 51 -4.54 -9.97 -5.20
C GLN A 51 -4.13 -8.73 -4.40
N TYR A 52 -2.83 -8.61 -4.07
CA TYR A 52 -2.30 -7.45 -3.37
C TYR A 52 -2.45 -6.17 -4.19
N ASN A 53 -2.25 -6.24 -5.51
CA ASN A 53 -2.41 -5.10 -6.40
C ASN A 53 -3.85 -4.54 -6.37
N SER A 54 -4.83 -5.44 -6.41
CA SER A 54 -6.24 -5.08 -6.34
C SER A 54 -6.59 -4.46 -4.98
N ALA A 55 -6.12 -5.09 -3.89
CA ALA A 55 -6.36 -4.61 -2.53
C ALA A 55 -5.72 -3.24 -2.26
N LEU A 56 -4.46 -3.06 -2.68
CA LEU A 56 -3.71 -1.83 -2.46
C LEU A 56 -4.29 -0.69 -3.28
N LYS A 57 -4.69 -0.93 -4.53
CA LYS A 57 -5.38 0.09 -5.32
C LYS A 57 -6.62 0.63 -4.60
N SER A 58 -7.50 -0.26 -4.14
CA SER A 58 -8.70 0.11 -3.38
C SER A 58 -8.35 0.88 -2.09
N TRP A 59 -7.29 0.46 -1.40
CA TRP A 59 -6.80 1.14 -0.20
C TRP A 59 -6.26 2.55 -0.48
N PHE A 60 -5.46 2.74 -1.52
CA PHE A 60 -4.95 4.07 -1.89
C PHE A 60 -6.07 5.01 -2.31
N ASP A 61 -7.07 4.50 -3.04
CA ASP A 61 -8.27 5.28 -3.38
C ASP A 61 -9.01 5.71 -2.10
N HIS A 62 -9.20 4.78 -1.15
CA HIS A 62 -9.79 5.09 0.15
C HIS A 62 -8.98 6.13 0.95
N CYS A 63 -7.66 6.00 0.98
CA CYS A 63 -6.79 6.97 1.65
C CYS A 63 -6.89 8.36 1.02
N LYS A 64 -6.94 8.42 -0.32
CA LYS A 64 -7.10 9.67 -1.05
C LYS A 64 -8.44 10.34 -0.74
N GLU A 65 -9.52 9.56 -0.71
CA GLU A 65 -10.87 10.06 -0.37
C GLU A 65 -10.97 10.59 1.07
N ASN A 66 -10.20 10.02 2.01
CA ASN A 66 -10.28 10.33 3.44
C ASN A 66 -9.08 11.12 3.96
N ASN A 67 -8.21 11.59 3.06
CA ASN A 67 -6.99 12.35 3.38
C ASN A 67 -6.07 11.64 4.39
N LEU A 68 -5.81 10.34 4.18
CA LEU A 68 -4.99 9.48 5.03
C LEU A 68 -3.60 9.23 4.40
N ASP A 69 -2.57 9.04 5.24
CA ASP A 69 -1.31 8.47 4.79
C ASP A 69 -1.45 6.95 4.63
N ALA A 70 -1.33 6.47 3.40
CA ALA A 70 -1.48 5.05 3.08
C ALA A 70 -0.36 4.15 3.63
N PHE A 71 0.82 4.70 3.96
CA PHE A 71 1.97 3.97 4.50
C PHE A 71 2.09 4.07 6.02
N GLU A 72 1.48 5.10 6.62
CA GLU A 72 1.42 5.30 8.06
C GLU A 72 -0.02 5.51 8.56
N PRO A 73 -0.97 4.61 8.24
CA PRO A 73 -2.34 4.76 8.74
C PRO A 73 -2.43 4.38 10.23
N ASP A 74 -3.33 5.03 10.94
CA ASP A 74 -3.70 4.58 12.28
C ASP A 74 -4.53 3.28 12.24
N THR A 75 -4.56 2.56 13.36
CA THR A 75 -5.26 1.26 13.45
C THR A 75 -6.76 1.40 13.20
N THR A 76 -7.39 2.48 13.64
CA THR A 76 -8.83 2.70 13.47
C THR A 76 -9.17 2.85 11.99
N SER A 77 -8.41 3.66 11.26
CA SER A 77 -8.59 3.85 9.81
C SER A 77 -8.47 2.54 9.02
N VAL A 78 -7.49 1.70 9.34
CA VAL A 78 -7.34 0.37 8.71
C VAL A 78 -8.54 -0.52 9.00
N LEU A 79 -9.00 -0.57 10.25
CA LEU A 79 -10.13 -1.41 10.65
C LEU A 79 -11.44 -0.92 10.02
N SER A 80 -11.69 0.39 10.00
CA SER A 80 -12.84 0.99 9.33
C SER A 80 -12.88 0.65 7.83
N TYR A 81 -11.73 0.68 7.15
CA TYR A 81 -11.63 0.26 5.76
C TYR A 81 -11.94 -1.23 5.56
N ILE A 82 -11.37 -2.11 6.39
CA ILE A 82 -11.64 -3.55 6.31
C ILE A 82 -13.13 -3.85 6.54
N THR A 83 -13.75 -3.19 7.52
CA THR A 83 -15.19 -3.29 7.78
C THR A 83 -16.00 -2.85 6.56
N LYS A 84 -15.66 -1.70 5.96
CA LYS A 84 -16.30 -1.21 4.72
C LYS A 84 -16.21 -2.23 3.58
N GLU A 85 -15.05 -2.86 3.37
CA GLU A 85 -14.89 -3.88 2.34
C GLU A 85 -15.72 -5.14 2.63
N TYR A 86 -15.83 -5.53 3.91
CA TYR A 86 -16.67 -6.65 4.32
C TYR A 86 -18.17 -6.35 4.08
N GLU A 87 -18.63 -5.16 4.46
CA GLU A 87 -20.02 -4.71 4.25
C GLU A 87 -20.40 -4.60 2.76
N LYS A 88 -19.43 -4.32 1.88
CA LYS A 88 -19.60 -4.39 0.42
C LYS A 88 -19.72 -5.83 -0.13
N GLY A 89 -19.61 -6.85 0.73
CA GLY A 89 -19.70 -8.26 0.34
C GLY A 89 -18.37 -8.88 -0.10
N ALA A 90 -17.23 -8.30 0.27
CA ALA A 90 -15.94 -8.94 0.00
C ALA A 90 -15.83 -10.29 0.72
N LYS A 91 -15.42 -11.32 -0.03
CA LYS A 91 -15.24 -12.67 0.50
C LYS A 91 -14.05 -12.72 1.47
N TYR A 92 -14.06 -13.71 2.37
CA TYR A 92 -12.99 -13.92 3.35
C TYR A 92 -11.58 -13.93 2.72
N GLY A 93 -11.41 -14.61 1.59
CA GLY A 93 -10.13 -14.65 0.87
C GLY A 93 -9.64 -13.26 0.46
N SER A 94 -10.54 -12.42 -0.07
CA SER A 94 -10.22 -11.03 -0.44
C SER A 94 -9.84 -10.20 0.77
N ILE A 95 -10.63 -10.28 1.85
CA ILE A 95 -10.33 -9.58 3.11
C ILE A 95 -8.96 -10.01 3.66
N ASN A 96 -8.66 -11.31 3.63
CA ASN A 96 -7.39 -11.81 4.10
C ASN A 96 -6.22 -11.27 3.27
N SER A 97 -6.34 -11.28 1.94
CA SER A 97 -5.32 -10.73 1.05
C SER A 97 -5.16 -9.22 1.25
N THR A 98 -6.24 -8.48 1.50
CA THR A 98 -6.18 -7.07 1.88
C THR A 98 -5.41 -6.88 3.17
N ARG A 99 -5.72 -7.62 4.25
CA ARG A 99 -4.99 -7.54 5.53
C ARG A 99 -3.50 -7.80 5.35
N CYS A 100 -3.13 -8.83 4.59
CA CYS A 100 -1.73 -9.16 4.33
C CYS A 100 -1.02 -8.04 3.55
N ALA A 101 -1.66 -7.50 2.51
CA ALA A 101 -1.09 -6.41 1.72
C ALA A 101 -0.88 -5.14 2.56
N LEU A 102 -1.89 -4.76 3.36
CA LEU A 102 -1.80 -3.61 4.27
C LEU A 102 -0.69 -3.83 5.32
N SER A 103 -0.60 -5.02 5.91
CA SER A 103 0.47 -5.32 6.87
C SER A 103 1.87 -5.19 6.27
N LEU A 104 2.06 -5.40 4.96
CA LEU A 104 3.35 -5.23 4.31
C LEU A 104 3.68 -3.75 4.12
N ILE A 105 2.70 -2.91 3.76
CA ILE A 105 2.93 -1.50 3.44
C ILE A 105 2.82 -0.56 4.65
N SER A 106 2.04 -0.91 5.66
CA SER A 106 1.84 -0.11 6.87
C SER A 106 3.04 -0.22 7.80
N LYS A 107 3.55 0.91 8.28
CA LYS A 107 4.55 0.96 9.33
C LYS A 107 4.00 0.30 10.59
N ASN A 108 4.55 -0.86 10.96
CA ASN A 108 4.27 -1.47 12.25
C ASN A 108 5.01 -0.69 13.32
N ASP A 109 4.36 0.27 13.98
CA ASP A 109 4.91 0.82 15.21
C ASP A 109 4.73 -0.20 16.33
N ARG A 110 5.78 -0.98 16.60
CA ARG A 110 5.89 -1.80 17.81
C ARG A 110 7.01 -1.33 18.73
N SER A 111 7.46 -0.07 18.61
CA SER A 111 8.57 0.42 19.41
C SER A 111 8.32 1.81 20.00
N ARG A 112 7.27 1.94 20.81
CA ARG A 112 7.33 2.80 21.99
C ARG A 112 6.72 2.09 23.19
N PRO A 113 7.55 1.47 24.05
CA PRO A 113 7.14 1.30 25.44
C PRO A 113 6.87 2.69 26.03
N GLN A 114 5.60 2.97 26.37
CA GLN A 114 5.16 4.25 26.97
C GLN A 114 5.73 4.48 28.38
N TYR A 115 6.52 3.55 28.93
CA TYR A 115 7.05 3.61 30.28
C TYR A 115 8.42 4.30 30.43
N LEU A 116 8.96 4.94 29.39
CA LEU A 116 10.27 5.65 29.47
C LEU A 116 10.17 7.18 29.48
N GLN A 117 9.02 7.78 29.81
CA GLN A 117 8.90 9.23 30.04
C GLN A 117 8.80 9.65 31.51
N ILE A 118 9.43 8.89 32.42
CA ILE A 118 9.63 9.37 33.80
C ILE A 118 11.11 9.19 34.15
N ARG A 119 11.91 10.23 33.91
CA ARG A 119 13.04 10.69 34.75
C ARG A 119 13.37 12.14 34.41
#